data_AF-A0A849KCT1-F1
#
_entry.id   AF-A0A849KCT1-F1
#
_cell.length_a   1.000
_cell.length_b   1.000
_cell.length_c   1.000
_cell.angle_alpha   90.00
_cell.angle_beta   90.00
_cell.angle_gamma   90.00
#
_symmetry.space_group_name_H-M   'P 1'
#
loop_
_entity.id
_entity.type
_entity.pdbx_description
1 polymer ?
#
loop_
_entity_poly.entity_id
_entity_poly.type
_entity_poly.pdbx_seq_one_letter_code
_entity_poly.pdbx_strand_id
1 'polypeptide(L)'
;MNTAQTIRESVAEVERLREESRLVPAIGAAVVRLKRFQARRFAGTYADLLASQSYAAAARFFLEELYSERDYGDRDAQFARIAGAVEKLFPRDVADTAATLARLHALTESLDHGMARIEPLDGHDDVDGYVRAWKAIGRREDRQRQLETVVAVGAEMTRLTRLPGIRMMLKMMRGPASAAGMSSLQRFLEAGFDTFAEVAKQRGGAERFLEIIREREQHLVDLLFDADLVACETELRSILGQAR
;
A
#
# COMPACT_ATOMS: atom_id res chain seq x y z
N MET A 1 -10.39 12.86 16.43
CA MET A 1 -8.99 13.27 16.11
C MET A 1 -9.03 14.14 14.88
N ASN A 2 -8.18 15.16 14.82
CA ASN A 2 -8.03 16.01 13.64
C ASN A 2 -7.10 15.32 12.62
N THR A 3 -7.24 15.64 11.33
CA THR A 3 -6.51 15.01 10.21
C THR A 3 -5.00 15.08 10.37
N ALA A 4 -4.47 16.25 10.74
CA ALA A 4 -3.05 16.47 10.89
C ALA A 4 -2.45 15.63 12.04
N GLN A 5 -3.21 15.45 13.12
CA GLN A 5 -2.81 14.57 14.23
C GLN A 5 -2.72 13.11 13.77
N THR A 6 -3.74 12.63 13.06
CA THR A 6 -3.77 11.25 12.54
C THR A 6 -2.57 10.96 11.64
N ILE A 7 -2.24 11.88 10.71
CA ILE A 7 -1.10 11.71 9.82
C ILE A 7 0.19 11.60 10.63
N ARG A 8 0.41 12.52 11.59
CA ARG A 8 1.63 12.51 12.42
C ARG A 8 1.77 11.25 13.26
N GLU A 9 0.70 10.80 13.90
CA GLU A 9 0.71 9.59 14.73
C GLU A 9 0.99 8.34 13.88
N SER A 10 0.37 8.25 12.70
CA SER A 10 0.57 7.11 11.80
C SER A 10 2.02 7.05 11.28
N VAL A 11 2.59 8.20 10.87
CA VAL A 11 3.99 8.25 10.44
C VAL A 11 4.95 7.96 11.60
N ALA A 12 4.66 8.46 12.80
CA ALA A 12 5.48 8.17 13.98
C ALA A 12 5.52 6.67 14.32
N GLU A 13 4.40 5.97 14.17
CA GLU A 13 4.36 4.51 14.36
C GLU A 13 5.22 3.77 13.32
N VAL A 14 5.16 4.18 12.04
CA VAL A 14 6.03 3.63 11.00
C VAL A 14 7.51 3.86 11.32
N GLU A 15 7.88 5.06 11.76
CA GLU A 15 9.26 5.37 12.14
C GLU A 15 9.73 4.56 13.34
N ARG A 16 8.85 4.29 14.32
CA ARG A 16 9.16 3.41 15.45
C ARG A 16 9.49 1.99 15.00
N LEU A 17 8.70 1.44 14.06
CA LEU A 17 8.93 0.11 13.50
C LEU A 17 10.23 0.05 12.68
N ARG A 18 10.53 1.08 11.89
CA ARG A 18 11.80 1.19 11.16
C ARG A 18 13.00 1.32 12.07
N GLU A 19 12.88 2.07 13.16
CA GLU A 19 13.93 2.18 14.17
C GLU A 19 14.22 0.82 14.81
N GLU A 20 13.20 0.04 15.14
CA GLU A 20 13.38 -1.34 15.61
C GLU A 20 14.12 -2.20 14.58
N SER A 21 13.76 -2.11 13.29
CA SER A 21 14.47 -2.81 12.22
C SER A 21 15.95 -2.40 12.09
N ARG A 22 16.30 -1.15 12.42
CA ARG A 22 17.69 -0.67 12.47
C ARG A 22 18.44 -1.18 13.70
N LEU A 23 17.78 -1.15 14.86
CA LEU A 23 18.38 -1.55 16.15
C LEU A 23 18.49 -3.07 16.30
N VAL A 24 17.63 -3.83 15.62
CA VAL A 24 17.60 -5.29 15.65
C VAL A 24 17.76 -5.83 14.21
N PRO A 25 19.01 -6.04 13.74
CA PRO A 25 19.28 -6.42 12.35
C PRO A 25 18.56 -7.69 11.89
N ALA A 26 18.29 -8.63 12.80
CA ALA A 26 17.53 -9.84 12.50
C ALA A 26 16.08 -9.53 12.09
N ILE A 27 15.41 -8.60 12.80
CA ILE A 27 14.05 -8.15 12.46
C ILE A 27 14.08 -7.37 11.15
N GLY A 28 15.03 -6.44 10.98
CA GLY A 28 15.16 -5.69 9.73
C GLY A 28 15.34 -6.60 8.51
N ALA A 29 16.20 -7.61 8.61
CA ALA A 29 16.40 -8.58 7.54
C ALA A 29 15.14 -9.43 7.27
N ALA A 30 14.41 -9.82 8.32
CA ALA A 30 13.16 -10.57 8.19
C ALA A 30 12.05 -9.75 7.52
N VAL A 31 11.89 -8.48 7.89
CA VAL A 31 10.93 -7.55 7.27
C VAL A 31 11.24 -7.35 5.79
N VAL A 32 12.52 -7.17 5.43
CA VAL A 32 12.92 -7.04 4.01
C VAL A 32 12.58 -8.29 3.21
N ARG A 33 12.85 -9.50 3.75
CA ARG A 33 12.49 -10.76 3.08
C ARG A 33 10.99 -10.91 2.91
N LEU A 34 10.22 -10.57 3.94
CA LEU A 34 8.75 -10.61 3.89
C LEU A 34 8.20 -9.66 2.82
N LYS A 35 8.65 -8.40 2.80
CA LYS A 35 8.22 -7.41 1.82
C LYS A 35 8.55 -7.85 0.38
N ARG A 36 9.72 -8.46 0.16
CA ARG A 36 10.09 -9.07 -1.14
C ARG A 36 9.15 -10.19 -1.55
N PHE A 37 8.84 -11.10 -0.62
CA PHE A 37 7.89 -12.18 -0.88
C PHE A 37 6.51 -11.63 -1.25
N GLN A 38 6.00 -10.68 -0.44
CA GLN A 38 4.71 -10.04 -0.69
C GLN A 38 4.69 -9.32 -2.05
N ALA A 39 5.72 -8.55 -2.39
CA ALA A 39 5.83 -7.85 -3.68
C ALA A 39 5.76 -8.81 -4.87
N ARG A 40 6.47 -9.95 -4.80
CA ARG A 40 6.38 -11.01 -5.83
C ARG A 40 5.01 -11.64 -5.89
N ARG A 41 4.41 -11.96 -4.74
CA ARG A 41 3.04 -12.49 -4.66
C ARG A 41 2.03 -11.52 -5.28
N PHE A 42 2.15 -10.21 -5.00
CA PHE A 42 1.35 -9.18 -5.65
C PHE A 42 1.56 -9.18 -7.17
N ALA A 43 2.81 -9.19 -7.64
CA ALA A 43 3.11 -9.22 -9.08
C ALA A 43 2.49 -10.44 -9.79
N GLY A 44 2.52 -11.61 -9.15
CA GLY A 44 1.87 -12.81 -9.66
C GLY A 44 0.34 -12.73 -9.64
N THR A 45 -0.24 -12.22 -8.55
CA THR A 45 -1.70 -12.10 -8.37
C THR A 45 -2.33 -11.18 -9.41
N TYR A 46 -1.57 -10.17 -9.87
CA TYR A 46 -2.03 -9.16 -10.80
C TYR A 46 -1.31 -9.22 -12.16
N ALA A 47 -0.71 -10.36 -12.52
CA ALA A 47 0.06 -10.53 -13.75
C ALA A 47 -0.76 -10.16 -15.01
N ASP A 48 -2.05 -10.51 -15.03
CA ASP A 48 -2.99 -10.14 -16.09
C ASP A 48 -3.27 -8.62 -16.15
N LEU A 49 -3.41 -7.95 -14.99
CA LEU A 49 -3.57 -6.50 -14.94
C LEU A 49 -2.31 -5.78 -15.39
N LEU A 50 -1.12 -6.30 -15.06
CA LEU A 50 0.17 -5.78 -15.51
C LEU A 50 0.39 -5.92 -17.02
N ALA A 51 -0.23 -6.93 -17.64
CA ALA A 51 -0.24 -7.14 -19.09
C ALA A 51 -1.39 -6.38 -19.80
N SER A 52 -2.37 -5.85 -19.05
CA SER A 52 -3.56 -5.20 -19.60
C SER A 52 -3.27 -3.80 -20.13
N GLN A 53 -3.77 -3.49 -21.33
CA GLN A 53 -3.72 -2.12 -21.87
C GLN A 53 -4.46 -1.11 -20.98
N SER A 54 -5.49 -1.55 -20.24
CA SER A 54 -6.37 -0.66 -19.47
C SER A 54 -5.89 -0.45 -18.03
N TYR A 55 -5.19 -1.43 -17.45
CA TYR A 55 -4.88 -1.44 -16.02
C TYR A 55 -3.38 -1.49 -15.70
N ALA A 56 -2.50 -1.72 -16.69
CA ALA A 56 -1.08 -1.93 -16.40
C ALA A 56 -0.41 -0.74 -15.72
N ALA A 57 -0.74 0.49 -16.10
CA ALA A 57 -0.19 1.68 -15.45
C ALA A 57 -0.59 1.74 -13.96
N ALA A 58 -1.85 1.42 -13.65
CA ALA A 58 -2.33 1.38 -12.27
C ALA A 58 -1.71 0.24 -11.48
N ALA A 59 -1.76 -0.99 -12.00
CA ALA A 59 -1.16 -2.14 -11.36
C ALA A 59 0.35 -1.92 -11.05
N ARG A 60 1.10 -1.33 -11.98
CA ARG A 60 2.52 -0.97 -11.75
C ARG A 60 2.69 0.11 -10.70
N PHE A 61 1.88 1.16 -10.71
CA PHE A 61 1.92 2.20 -9.67
C PHE A 61 1.72 1.58 -8.27
N PHE A 62 0.72 0.71 -8.10
CA PHE A 62 0.51 0.03 -6.82
C PHE A 62 1.72 -0.83 -6.41
N LEU A 63 2.28 -1.61 -7.33
CA LEU A 63 3.45 -2.45 -7.04
C LEU A 63 4.69 -1.63 -6.68
N GLU A 64 4.97 -0.56 -7.42
CA GLU A 64 6.21 0.20 -7.28
C GLU A 64 6.16 1.27 -6.20
N GLU A 65 4.99 1.83 -5.92
CA GLU A 65 4.85 3.00 -5.05
C GLU A 65 4.17 2.69 -3.70
N LEU A 66 3.43 1.57 -3.61
CA LEU A 66 2.70 1.17 -2.39
C LEU A 66 3.17 -0.16 -1.80
N TYR A 67 3.60 -1.12 -2.62
CA TYR A 67 3.98 -2.47 -2.17
C TYR A 67 5.44 -2.87 -2.47
N SER A 68 6.28 -1.92 -2.88
CA SER A 68 7.67 -2.23 -3.25
C SER A 68 8.59 -2.35 -2.03
N GLU A 69 9.76 -2.95 -2.25
CA GLU A 69 10.86 -3.00 -1.28
C GLU A 69 11.63 -1.68 -1.11
N ARG A 70 11.22 -0.59 -1.79
CA ARG A 70 11.92 0.70 -1.71
C ARG A 70 11.79 1.31 -0.31
N ASP A 71 12.84 2.01 0.11
CA ASP A 71 12.80 2.83 1.33
C ASP A 71 12.00 4.12 1.05
N TYR A 72 10.90 4.30 1.78
CA TYR A 72 10.04 5.46 1.69
C TYR A 72 10.24 6.45 2.85
N GLY A 73 11.32 6.34 3.63
CA GLY A 73 11.62 7.22 4.77
C GLY A 73 11.53 8.71 4.44
N ASP A 74 12.12 9.14 3.32
CA ASP A 74 12.06 10.54 2.88
C ASP A 74 10.63 11.01 2.57
N ARG A 75 9.81 10.14 1.97
CA ARG A 75 8.41 10.46 1.64
C ARG A 75 7.58 10.59 2.91
N ASP A 76 7.78 9.69 3.86
CA ASP A 76 7.02 9.66 5.12
C ASP A 76 7.38 10.87 6.00
N ALA A 77 8.68 11.20 6.09
CA ALA A 77 9.15 12.41 6.77
C ALA A 77 8.62 13.69 6.11
N GLN A 78 8.54 13.75 4.77
CA GLN A 78 7.88 14.84 4.04
C GLN A 78 6.38 14.92 4.39
N PHE A 79 5.71 13.77 4.50
CA PHE A 79 4.27 13.73 4.75
C PHE A 79 3.89 14.22 6.16
N ALA A 80 4.64 13.80 7.18
CA ALA A 80 4.45 14.29 8.55
C ALA A 80 4.64 15.81 8.67
N ARG A 81 5.63 16.38 7.96
CA ARG A 81 5.89 17.83 7.94
C ARG A 81 4.73 18.64 7.38
N ILE A 82 4.05 18.12 6.35
CA ILE A 82 2.94 18.84 5.71
C ILE A 82 1.58 18.58 6.32
N ALA A 83 1.45 17.71 7.32
CA ALA A 83 0.16 17.30 7.89
C ALA A 83 -0.76 18.49 8.25
N GLY A 84 -0.20 19.55 8.84
CA GLY A 84 -0.96 20.77 9.15
C GLY A 84 -1.34 21.62 7.92
N ALA A 85 -0.52 21.61 6.87
CA ALA A 85 -0.84 22.27 5.61
C ALA A 85 -1.89 21.49 4.81
N VAL A 86 -1.84 20.15 4.84
CA VAL A 86 -2.86 19.26 4.25
C VAL A 86 -4.23 19.59 4.83
N GLU A 87 -4.33 19.68 6.15
CA GLU A 87 -5.60 20.00 6.81
C GLU A 87 -6.11 21.41 6.50
N LYS A 88 -5.22 22.40 6.42
CA LYS A 88 -5.63 23.81 6.27
C LYS A 88 -5.91 24.24 4.83
N LEU A 89 -5.17 23.69 3.87
CA LEU A 89 -5.13 24.20 2.50
C LEU A 89 -5.92 23.34 1.51
N PHE A 90 -6.18 22.07 1.82
CA PHE A 90 -6.85 21.17 0.90
C PHE A 90 -8.33 21.01 1.26
N PRO A 91 -9.19 20.68 0.29
CA PRO A 91 -10.57 20.30 0.56
C PRO A 91 -10.63 19.16 1.59
N ARG A 92 -11.65 19.19 2.45
CA ARG A 92 -11.82 18.22 3.53
C ARG A 92 -11.66 16.77 3.07
N ASP A 93 -12.28 16.41 1.95
CA ASP A 93 -12.23 15.05 1.42
C ASP A 93 -10.80 14.62 1.03
N VAL A 94 -9.98 15.54 0.51
CA VAL A 94 -8.56 15.27 0.19
C VAL A 94 -7.77 15.07 1.48
N ALA A 95 -8.01 15.91 2.48
CA ALA A 95 -7.36 15.82 3.78
C ALA A 95 -7.71 14.50 4.50
N ASP A 96 -8.99 14.12 4.50
CA ASP A 96 -9.49 12.87 5.10
C ASP A 96 -8.95 11.63 4.37
N THR A 97 -8.82 11.69 3.04
CA THR A 97 -8.17 10.63 2.24
C THR A 97 -6.70 10.49 2.61
N ALA A 98 -5.98 11.61 2.78
CA ALA A 98 -4.58 11.62 3.19
C ALA A 98 -4.37 11.00 4.58
N ALA A 99 -5.22 11.32 5.55
CA ALA A 99 -5.20 10.68 6.87
C ALA A 99 -5.51 9.17 6.80
N THR A 100 -6.43 8.77 5.91
CA THR A 100 -6.76 7.36 5.70
C THR A 100 -5.59 6.58 5.11
N LEU A 101 -4.89 7.15 4.13
CA LEU A 101 -3.65 6.60 3.57
C LEU A 101 -2.56 6.44 4.64
N ALA A 102 -2.38 7.43 5.53
CA ALA A 102 -1.42 7.35 6.61
C ALA A 102 -1.72 6.18 7.56
N ARG A 103 -2.98 6.00 7.96
CA ARG A 103 -3.41 4.86 8.80
C ARG A 103 -3.22 3.52 8.11
N LEU A 104 -3.53 3.43 6.82
CA LEU A 104 -3.32 2.23 6.03
C LEU A 104 -1.84 1.84 5.98
N HIS A 105 -0.94 2.82 5.79
CA HIS A 105 0.50 2.60 5.81
C HIS A 105 0.99 2.06 7.16
N ALA A 106 0.59 2.71 8.26
CA ALA A 106 0.94 2.25 9.61
C ALA A 106 0.42 0.83 9.91
N LEU A 107 -0.81 0.52 9.49
CA LEU A 107 -1.38 -0.82 9.64
C LEU A 107 -0.58 -1.87 8.84
N THR A 108 -0.20 -1.52 7.61
CA THR A 108 0.57 -2.41 6.72
C THR A 108 1.94 -2.73 7.32
N GLU A 109 2.68 -1.71 7.78
CA GLU A 109 3.96 -1.88 8.46
C GLU A 109 3.85 -2.69 9.76
N SER A 110 2.78 -2.46 10.54
CA SER A 110 2.50 -3.20 11.77
C SER A 110 2.27 -4.70 11.51
N LEU A 111 1.55 -5.03 10.44
CA LEU A 111 1.29 -6.42 10.04
C LEU A 111 2.58 -7.09 9.55
N ASP A 112 3.39 -6.40 8.73
CA ASP A 112 4.65 -6.94 8.22
C ASP A 112 5.65 -7.19 9.35
N HIS A 113 5.82 -6.22 10.27
CA HIS A 113 6.68 -6.41 11.43
C HIS A 113 6.16 -7.50 12.37
N GLY A 114 4.84 -7.62 12.53
CA GLY A 114 4.25 -8.69 13.33
C GLY A 114 4.59 -10.07 12.78
N MET A 115 4.48 -10.27 11.46
CA MET A 115 4.86 -11.53 10.82
C MET A 115 6.36 -11.79 10.95
N ALA A 116 7.19 -10.78 10.65
CA ALA A 116 8.64 -10.88 10.71
C ALA A 116 9.19 -11.22 12.11
N ARG A 117 8.49 -10.80 13.18
CA ARG A 117 8.86 -11.13 14.57
C ARG A 117 8.51 -12.57 14.96
N ILE A 118 7.45 -13.13 14.40
CA ILE A 118 6.98 -14.47 14.77
C ILE A 118 7.80 -15.53 14.04
N GLU A 119 7.90 -15.40 12.72
CA GLU A 119 8.53 -16.41 11.88
C GLU A 119 9.24 -15.74 10.70
N PRO A 120 10.55 -15.48 10.83
CA PRO A 120 11.36 -14.98 9.74
C PRO A 120 11.38 -15.97 8.59
N LEU A 121 11.09 -15.51 7.37
CA LEU A 121 11.20 -16.36 6.19
C LEU A 121 12.66 -16.79 5.97
N ASP A 122 12.86 -18.05 5.58
CA ASP A 122 14.18 -18.66 5.32
C ASP A 122 14.69 -18.44 3.88
N GLY A 123 13.95 -17.69 3.07
CA GLY A 123 14.32 -17.36 1.70
C GLY A 123 13.28 -16.55 0.96
N HIS A 124 13.55 -16.28 -0.32
CA HIS A 124 12.63 -15.51 -1.17
C HIS A 124 11.41 -16.33 -1.67
N ASP A 125 11.49 -17.67 -1.64
CA ASP A 125 10.43 -18.61 -2.05
C ASP A 125 9.87 -19.40 -0.85
N ASP A 126 10.05 -18.91 0.37
CA ASP A 126 9.59 -19.59 1.59
C ASP A 126 8.07 -19.42 1.78
N VAL A 127 7.33 -20.18 0.97
CA VAL A 127 5.86 -20.19 0.98
C VAL A 127 5.31 -20.73 2.30
N ASP A 128 5.91 -21.81 2.79
CA ASP A 128 5.50 -22.48 4.01
C ASP A 128 5.68 -21.56 5.24
N GLY A 129 6.86 -20.94 5.38
CA GLY A 129 7.12 -19.93 6.41
C GLY A 129 6.19 -18.72 6.29
N TYR A 130 5.85 -18.28 5.08
CA TYR A 130 4.88 -17.19 4.89
C TYR A 130 3.47 -17.55 5.41
N VAL A 131 2.97 -18.74 5.06
CA VAL A 131 1.64 -19.21 5.52
C VAL A 131 1.61 -19.37 7.03
N ARG A 132 2.66 -19.97 7.62
CA ARG A 132 2.74 -20.15 9.07
C ARG A 132 2.82 -18.80 9.80
N ALA A 133 3.66 -17.87 9.34
CA ALA A 133 3.72 -16.51 9.90
C ALA A 133 2.36 -15.81 9.84
N TRP A 134 1.64 -15.94 8.73
CA TRP A 134 0.31 -15.34 8.52
C TRP A 134 -0.75 -15.93 9.45
N LYS A 135 -0.78 -17.25 9.59
CA LYS A 135 -1.72 -17.93 10.51
C LYS A 135 -1.37 -17.64 11.97
N ALA A 136 -0.07 -17.65 12.32
CA ALA A 136 0.40 -17.47 13.68
C ALA A 136 0.18 -16.05 14.22
N ILE A 137 0.33 -15.01 13.38
CA ILE A 137 -0.01 -13.64 13.81
C ILE A 137 -1.52 -13.48 14.05
N GLY A 138 -2.37 -14.25 13.33
CA GLY A 138 -3.81 -14.37 13.63
C GLY A 138 -4.64 -13.08 13.47
N ARG A 139 -4.09 -12.04 12.83
CA ARG A 139 -4.72 -10.70 12.73
C ARG A 139 -5.73 -10.59 11.59
N ARG A 140 -6.71 -11.49 11.53
CA ARG A 140 -7.74 -11.54 10.45
C ARG A 140 -8.51 -10.22 10.33
N GLU A 141 -8.99 -9.65 11.43
CA GLU A 141 -9.76 -8.40 11.42
C GLU A 141 -8.96 -7.23 10.85
N ASP A 142 -7.66 -7.15 11.16
CA ASP A 142 -6.80 -6.10 10.64
C ASP A 142 -6.50 -6.27 9.16
N ARG A 143 -6.36 -7.52 8.67
CA ARG A 143 -6.26 -7.80 7.23
C ARG A 143 -7.53 -7.42 6.48
N GLN A 144 -8.70 -7.71 7.06
CA GLN A 144 -9.98 -7.29 6.49
C GLN A 144 -10.07 -5.76 6.43
N ARG A 145 -9.75 -5.08 7.53
CA ARG A 145 -9.73 -3.62 7.59
C ARG A 145 -8.72 -3.02 6.61
N GLN A 146 -7.56 -3.63 6.44
CA GLN A 146 -6.55 -3.23 5.45
C GLN A 146 -7.16 -3.24 4.04
N LEU A 147 -7.78 -4.36 3.65
CA LEU A 147 -8.41 -4.50 2.33
C LEU A 147 -9.55 -3.50 2.11
N GLU A 148 -10.46 -3.38 3.07
CA GLU A 148 -11.56 -2.42 3.02
C GLU A 148 -11.05 -0.98 2.86
N THR A 149 -9.99 -0.63 3.59
CA THR A 149 -9.37 0.68 3.52
C THR A 149 -8.72 0.93 2.16
N VAL A 150 -8.01 -0.05 1.59
CA VAL A 150 -7.43 0.03 0.24
C VAL A 150 -8.52 0.34 -0.79
N VAL A 151 -9.62 -0.41 -0.75
CA VAL A 151 -10.72 -0.25 -1.70
C VAL A 151 -11.42 1.10 -1.53
N ALA A 152 -11.68 1.52 -0.28
CA ALA A 152 -12.29 2.80 0.03
C ALA A 152 -11.42 3.98 -0.44
N VAL A 153 -10.11 3.93 -0.20
CA VAL A 153 -9.15 4.93 -0.69
C VAL A 153 -9.14 4.97 -2.21
N GLY A 154 -9.13 3.82 -2.89
CA GLY A 154 -9.16 3.78 -4.35
C GLY A 154 -10.43 4.39 -4.95
N ALA A 155 -11.59 4.12 -4.34
CA ALA A 155 -12.86 4.71 -4.74
C ALA A 155 -12.86 6.23 -4.54
N GLU A 156 -12.32 6.69 -3.42
CA GLU A 156 -12.24 8.12 -3.10
C GLU A 156 -11.25 8.85 -4.01
N MET A 157 -10.07 8.27 -4.29
CA MET A 157 -9.13 8.78 -5.28
C MET A 157 -9.78 8.89 -6.67
N THR A 158 -10.58 7.90 -7.07
CA THR A 158 -11.34 7.94 -8.32
C THR A 158 -12.35 9.09 -8.34
N ARG A 159 -13.02 9.36 -7.22
CA ARG A 159 -13.95 10.49 -7.09
C ARG A 159 -13.21 11.83 -7.16
N LEU A 160 -12.11 11.96 -6.44
CA LEU A 160 -11.28 13.17 -6.39
C LEU A 160 -10.68 13.52 -7.75
N THR A 161 -10.32 12.53 -8.58
CA THR A 161 -9.80 12.79 -9.93
C THR A 161 -10.83 13.39 -10.89
N ARG A 162 -12.12 13.21 -10.60
CA ARG A 162 -13.24 13.80 -11.36
C ARG A 162 -13.58 15.22 -10.91
N LEU A 163 -13.04 15.69 -9.77
CA LEU A 163 -13.30 17.04 -9.28
C LEU A 163 -12.50 18.08 -10.08
N PRO A 164 -13.15 19.14 -10.58
CA PRO A 164 -12.46 20.17 -11.35
C PRO A 164 -11.44 20.91 -10.46
N GLY A 165 -10.29 21.23 -11.04
CA GLY A 165 -9.27 22.06 -10.37
C GLY A 165 -8.29 21.30 -9.46
N ILE A 166 -8.59 20.08 -8.99
CA ILE A 166 -7.67 19.32 -8.11
C ILE A 166 -6.34 19.03 -8.83
N ARG A 167 -6.40 18.61 -10.09
CA ARG A 167 -5.18 18.38 -10.90
C ARG A 167 -4.35 19.66 -11.06
N MET A 168 -5.00 20.80 -11.24
CA MET A 168 -4.31 22.09 -11.40
C MET A 168 -3.65 22.50 -10.08
N MET A 169 -4.38 22.41 -8.97
CA MET A 169 -3.86 22.67 -7.62
C MET A 169 -2.62 21.82 -7.34
N LEU A 170 -2.69 20.52 -7.65
CA LEU A 170 -1.55 19.63 -7.47
C LEU A 170 -0.35 20.08 -8.32
N LYS A 171 -0.54 20.39 -9.61
CA LYS A 171 0.55 20.88 -10.48
C LYS A 171 1.15 22.20 -10.01
N MET A 172 0.35 23.13 -9.50
CA MET A 172 0.83 24.41 -8.97
C MET A 172 1.72 24.23 -7.73
N MET A 173 1.51 23.15 -6.96
CA MET A 173 2.32 22.83 -5.79
C MET A 173 3.73 22.32 -6.12
N ARG A 174 4.06 22.01 -7.38
CA ARG A 174 5.40 21.52 -7.78
C ARG A 174 6.53 22.44 -7.37
N GLY A 175 6.41 23.73 -7.67
CA GLY A 175 7.43 24.74 -7.37
C GLY A 175 7.65 24.89 -5.86
N PRO A 176 6.59 25.23 -5.09
CA PRO A 176 6.66 25.31 -3.63
C PRO A 176 7.14 24.01 -2.97
N ALA A 177 6.67 22.85 -3.42
CA ALA A 177 7.10 21.56 -2.90
C ALA A 177 8.59 21.33 -3.13
N SER A 178 9.10 21.63 -4.33
CA SER A 178 10.53 21.52 -4.60
C SER A 178 11.37 22.47 -3.77
N ALA A 179 10.93 23.72 -3.61
CA ALA A 179 11.63 24.72 -2.81
C ALA A 179 11.73 24.33 -1.32
N ALA A 180 10.75 23.61 -0.80
CA ALA A 180 10.72 23.12 0.57
C ALA A 180 11.26 21.68 0.75
N GLY A 181 11.88 21.09 -0.29
CA GLY A 181 12.45 19.75 -0.23
C GLY A 181 11.42 18.64 -0.08
N MET A 182 10.28 18.77 -0.78
CA MET A 182 9.12 17.86 -0.75
C MET A 182 8.84 17.23 -2.12
N SER A 183 9.84 17.19 -2.99
CA SER A 183 9.69 16.70 -4.37
C SER A 183 9.34 15.21 -4.44
N SER A 184 9.72 14.40 -3.45
CA SER A 184 9.40 12.97 -3.43
C SER A 184 7.90 12.75 -3.23
N LEU A 185 7.33 13.37 -2.18
CA LEU A 185 5.91 13.32 -1.90
C LEU A 185 5.08 13.93 -3.03
N GLN A 186 5.50 15.07 -3.60
CA GLN A 186 4.82 15.69 -4.72
C GLN A 186 4.74 14.76 -5.95
N ARG A 187 5.85 14.12 -6.34
CA ARG A 187 5.88 13.19 -7.47
C ARG A 187 4.96 11.98 -7.22
N PHE A 188 4.98 11.44 -6.01
CA PHE A 188 4.11 10.34 -5.62
C PHE A 188 2.63 10.70 -5.74
N LEU A 189 2.22 11.85 -5.20
CA LEU A 189 0.83 12.32 -5.27
C LEU A 189 0.37 12.54 -6.71
N GLU A 190 1.23 13.13 -7.56
CA GLU A 190 0.93 13.34 -8.97
C GLU A 190 0.82 12.03 -9.75
N ALA A 191 1.77 11.12 -9.56
CA ALA A 191 1.75 9.82 -10.21
C ALA A 191 0.49 9.03 -9.81
N GLY A 192 0.11 9.04 -8.54
CA GLY A 192 -1.12 8.43 -8.06
C GLY A 192 -2.36 9.07 -8.67
N PHE A 193 -2.47 10.41 -8.63
CA PHE A 193 -3.59 11.14 -9.19
C PHE A 193 -3.77 10.87 -10.69
N ASP A 194 -2.69 10.96 -11.47
CA ASP A 194 -2.74 10.74 -12.92
C ASP A 194 -3.08 9.29 -13.26
N THR A 195 -2.60 8.32 -12.46
CA THR A 195 -2.93 6.90 -12.59
C THR A 195 -4.42 6.63 -12.41
N PHE A 196 -5.02 7.09 -11.32
CA PHE A 196 -6.45 6.89 -11.08
C PHE A 196 -7.31 7.66 -12.08
N ALA A 197 -6.87 8.84 -12.51
CA ALA A 197 -7.54 9.60 -13.55
C ALA A 197 -7.58 8.83 -14.88
N GLU A 198 -6.51 8.11 -15.23
CA GLU A 198 -6.45 7.29 -16.45
C GLU A 198 -7.44 6.12 -16.39
N VAL A 199 -7.43 5.38 -15.28
CA VAL A 199 -8.37 4.26 -15.07
C VAL A 199 -9.83 4.73 -15.10
N ALA A 200 -10.10 5.93 -14.57
CA ALA A 200 -11.42 6.53 -14.54
C ALA A 200 -11.93 7.03 -15.90
N LYS A 201 -11.09 7.13 -16.95
CA LYS A 201 -11.53 7.53 -18.30
C LYS A 201 -12.48 6.49 -18.91
N GLN A 202 -12.25 5.22 -18.61
CA GLN A 202 -13.13 4.15 -19.05
C GLN A 202 -14.35 4.12 -18.14
N ARG A 203 -15.56 4.10 -18.71
CA ARG A 203 -16.80 4.03 -17.94
C ARG A 203 -16.83 2.74 -17.12
N GLY A 204 -16.86 2.87 -15.79
CA GLY A 204 -16.82 1.72 -14.88
C GLY A 204 -15.42 1.10 -14.72
N GLY A 205 -14.37 1.70 -15.31
CA GLY A 205 -13.02 1.15 -15.34
C GLY A 205 -12.39 1.05 -13.95
N ALA A 206 -12.54 2.11 -13.15
CA ALA A 206 -12.03 2.17 -11.79
C ALA A 206 -12.81 1.28 -10.84
N GLU A 207 -14.13 1.27 -10.97
CA GLU A 207 -15.02 0.41 -10.19
C GLU A 207 -14.69 -1.07 -10.44
N ARG A 208 -14.49 -1.48 -11.70
CA ARG A 208 -14.05 -2.84 -12.04
C ARG A 208 -12.66 -3.17 -11.51
N PHE A 209 -11.71 -2.24 -11.60
CA PHE A 209 -10.36 -2.43 -11.10
C PHE A 209 -10.36 -2.69 -9.58
N LEU A 210 -11.14 -1.91 -8.82
CA LEU A 210 -11.27 -2.07 -7.38
C LEU A 210 -12.01 -3.36 -6.98
N GLU A 211 -13.00 -3.79 -7.77
CA GLU A 211 -13.66 -5.07 -7.56
C GLU A 211 -12.69 -6.24 -7.73
N ILE A 212 -11.85 -6.21 -8.77
CA ILE A 212 -10.82 -7.25 -8.99
C ILE A 212 -9.86 -7.34 -7.79
N ILE A 213 -9.41 -6.19 -7.26
CA ILE A 213 -8.56 -6.16 -6.06
C ILE A 213 -9.31 -6.77 -4.87
N ARG A 214 -10.57 -6.36 -4.64
CA ARG A 214 -11.38 -6.86 -3.53
C ARG A 214 -11.53 -8.37 -3.61
N GLU A 215 -11.98 -8.90 -4.74
CA GLU A 215 -12.23 -10.33 -4.93
C GLU A 215 -10.96 -11.16 -4.71
N ARG A 216 -9.84 -10.76 -5.32
CA ARG A 216 -8.58 -11.53 -5.24
C ARG A 216 -7.95 -11.49 -3.87
N GLU A 217 -7.87 -10.33 -3.24
CA GLU A 217 -7.30 -10.22 -1.89
C GLU A 217 -8.21 -10.84 -0.84
N GLN A 218 -9.54 -10.73 -0.97
CA GLN A 218 -10.47 -11.42 -0.08
C GLN A 218 -10.31 -12.93 -0.17
N HIS A 219 -10.27 -13.47 -1.39
CA HIS A 219 -10.04 -14.90 -1.60
C HIS A 219 -8.73 -15.36 -0.95
N LEU A 220 -7.64 -14.60 -1.11
CA LEU A 220 -6.37 -14.94 -0.51
C LEU A 220 -6.40 -14.85 1.03
N VAL A 221 -7.02 -13.81 1.59
CA VAL A 221 -7.18 -13.66 3.05
C VAL A 221 -7.91 -14.88 3.62
N ASP A 222 -9.04 -15.25 3.01
CA ASP A 222 -9.85 -16.39 3.46
C ASP A 222 -9.07 -17.71 3.31
N LEU A 223 -8.40 -17.93 2.17
CA LEU A 223 -7.56 -19.09 1.96
C LEU A 223 -6.49 -19.23 3.05
N LEU A 224 -5.70 -18.16 3.28
CA LEU A 224 -4.57 -18.20 4.21
C LEU A 224 -5.01 -18.42 5.66
N PHE A 225 -6.22 -18.01 6.05
CA PHE A 225 -6.74 -18.27 7.39
C PHE A 225 -7.45 -19.61 7.50
N ASP A 226 -8.28 -20.01 6.53
CA ASP A 226 -9.24 -21.11 6.71
C ASP A 226 -8.80 -22.44 6.09
N ALA A 227 -8.01 -22.40 5.01
CA ALA A 227 -7.57 -23.62 4.34
C ALA A 227 -6.41 -24.30 5.09
N ASP A 228 -6.20 -25.58 4.82
CA ASP A 228 -5.02 -26.29 5.30
C ASP A 228 -3.72 -25.77 4.65
N LEU A 229 -2.58 -26.13 5.24
CA LEU A 229 -1.28 -25.65 4.80
C LEU A 229 -0.97 -26.02 3.34
N VAL A 230 -1.36 -27.23 2.91
CA VAL A 230 -1.07 -27.74 1.56
C VAL A 230 -1.84 -26.95 0.51
N ALA A 231 -3.11 -26.65 0.78
CA ALA A 231 -3.94 -25.82 -0.09
C ALA A 231 -3.38 -24.39 -0.20
N CYS A 232 -3.00 -23.78 0.94
CA CYS A 232 -2.37 -22.46 0.96
C CYS A 232 -1.08 -22.43 0.14
N GLU A 233 -0.19 -23.41 0.36
CA GLU A 233 1.08 -23.48 -0.36
C GLU A 233 0.90 -23.68 -1.86
N THR A 234 -0.04 -24.54 -2.25
CA THR A 234 -0.30 -24.84 -3.67
C THR A 234 -0.72 -23.57 -4.42
N GLU A 235 -1.66 -22.81 -3.85
CA GLU A 235 -2.13 -21.57 -4.47
C GLU A 235 -1.03 -20.50 -4.50
N LEU A 236 -0.30 -20.30 -3.40
CA LEU A 236 0.79 -19.32 -3.35
C LEU A 236 1.91 -19.67 -4.35
N ARG A 237 2.27 -20.95 -4.50
CA ARG A 237 3.26 -21.37 -5.52
C ARG A 237 2.75 -21.10 -6.94
N SER A 238 1.47 -21.35 -7.20
CA SER A 238 0.82 -21.01 -8.48
C SER A 238 0.92 -19.51 -8.77
N ILE A 239 0.55 -18.68 -7.79
CA ILE A 239 0.62 -17.21 -7.88
C ILE A 239 2.06 -16.76 -8.12
N LEU A 240 3.03 -17.22 -7.31
CA LEU A 240 4.43 -16.84 -7.44
C LEU A 240 5.01 -17.27 -8.80
N GLY A 241 4.53 -18.38 -9.39
CA GLY A 241 4.90 -18.80 -10.74
C GLY A 241 4.44 -17.85 -11.86
N GLN A 242 3.47 -16.98 -11.59
CA GLN A 242 3.02 -15.93 -12.52
C GLN A 242 3.86 -14.65 -12.42
N ALA A 243 4.63 -14.46 -11.35
CA ALA A 243 5.48 -13.29 -11.15
C ALA A 243 6.73 -13.41 -12.04
N ARG A 244 6.62 -12.92 -13.28
CA ARG A 244 7.71 -12.88 -14.27
C ARG A 244 8.29 -11.47 -14.42
#